data_AF-A0A957YRX0-F1
#
_entry.id   AF-A0A957YRX0-F1
#
_cell.length_a   1.000
_cell.length_b   1.000
_cell.length_c   1.000
_cell.angle_alpha   90.00
_cell.angle_beta   90.00
_cell.angle_gamma   90.00
#
_symmetry.space_group_name_H-M   'P 1'
#
loop_
_entity.id
_entity.type
_entity.pdbx_description
1 polymer ?
#
loop_
_entity_poly.entity_id
_entity_poly.type
_entity_poly.pdbx_seq_one_letter_code
_entity_poly.pdbx_strand_id
1 'polypeptide(L)'
;GLMTFGDKGAMTKEEIDQITSILKEQKAAGQFRAFWETFDESVNLMASGEVVLQSMWSPAVTAVRAQGLPCIYAPLKEGYRAWGGGLGLNANLEGMALDAAYDYINWWNSGFAGGFVGRQGYYSAIPENAKNFMSENEWNFWYEGQAAAEDIVDPFGTTLESAGATRDGGSYWDRMGGVVVWNSVMPEQDYLVQKWNEFIAA
;
A
#
# COMPACT_ATOMS: atom_id res chain seq x y z
N GLY A 1 9.39 2.29 -20.74
CA GLY A 1 9.70 1.08 -19.95
C GLY A 1 10.20 -0.01 -20.89
N LEU A 2 10.47 -1.20 -20.37
CA LEU A 2 10.90 -2.39 -21.15
C LEU A 2 9.72 -3.07 -21.88
N MET A 3 8.49 -2.71 -21.50
CA MET A 3 7.24 -3.26 -22.02
C MET A 3 6.10 -2.25 -21.82
N THR A 4 5.03 -2.42 -22.58
CA THR A 4 3.73 -1.74 -22.41
C THR A 4 2.65 -2.78 -22.14
N PHE A 5 1.65 -2.41 -21.33
CA PHE A 5 0.50 -3.26 -21.02
C PHE A 5 -0.77 -2.63 -21.56
N GLY A 6 -1.71 -3.44 -22.06
CA GLY A 6 -3.07 -3.02 -22.33
C GLY A 6 -3.82 -2.69 -21.04
N ASP A 7 -3.91 -3.67 -20.14
CA ASP A 7 -4.45 -3.52 -18.78
C ASP A 7 -3.57 -4.29 -17.77
N LYS A 8 -2.88 -3.56 -16.89
CA LYS A 8 -2.02 -4.17 -15.85
C LYS A 8 -2.81 -5.00 -14.84
N GLY A 9 -4.09 -4.71 -14.66
CA GLY A 9 -5.00 -5.45 -13.78
C GLY A 9 -5.65 -6.67 -14.44
N ALA A 10 -5.41 -6.89 -15.73
CA ALA A 10 -5.98 -7.98 -16.53
C ALA A 10 -5.04 -8.38 -17.68
N MET A 11 -3.80 -8.74 -17.34
CA MET A 11 -2.78 -9.09 -18.34
C MET A 11 -3.17 -10.34 -19.16
N THR A 12 -2.87 -10.33 -20.45
CA THR A 12 -2.98 -11.54 -21.30
C THR A 12 -1.83 -12.51 -21.03
N LYS A 13 -1.95 -13.76 -21.51
CA LYS A 13 -0.86 -14.74 -21.39
C LYS A 13 0.43 -14.26 -22.05
N GLU A 14 0.33 -13.63 -23.22
CA GLU A 14 1.46 -13.07 -23.95
C GLU A 14 2.14 -11.95 -23.14
N GLU A 15 1.34 -11.09 -22.50
CA GLU A 15 1.88 -10.05 -21.62
C GLU A 15 2.57 -10.65 -20.40
N ILE A 16 1.97 -11.68 -19.78
CA ILE A 16 2.55 -12.41 -18.64
C ILE A 16 3.87 -13.08 -19.03
N ASP A 17 3.95 -13.70 -20.22
CA ASP A 17 5.18 -14.32 -20.72
C ASP A 17 6.28 -13.29 -20.95
N GLN A 18 5.94 -12.15 -21.57
CA GLN A 18 6.91 -11.09 -21.82
C GLN A 18 7.47 -10.50 -20.52
N ILE A 19 6.61 -10.14 -19.56
CA ILE A 19 7.08 -9.58 -18.29
C ILE A 19 7.90 -10.61 -17.49
N THR A 20 7.51 -11.89 -17.52
CA THR A 20 8.26 -12.96 -16.85
C THR A 20 9.65 -13.15 -17.46
N SER A 21 9.78 -13.08 -18.78
CA SER A 21 11.09 -13.13 -19.46
C SER A 21 11.97 -11.96 -19.02
N ILE A 22 11.44 -10.74 -19.03
CA ILE A 22 12.15 -9.55 -18.56
C ILE A 22 12.61 -9.71 -17.11
N LEU A 23 11.74 -10.19 -16.22
CA LEU A 23 12.08 -10.41 -14.82
C LEU A 23 13.21 -11.45 -14.65
N LYS A 24 13.16 -12.57 -15.38
CA LYS A 24 14.22 -13.59 -15.38
C LYS A 24 15.56 -13.04 -15.88
N GLU A 25 15.55 -12.24 -16.95
CA GLU A 25 16.76 -11.56 -17.46
C GLU A 25 17.36 -10.61 -16.42
N GLN A 26 16.52 -9.79 -15.78
CA GLN A 26 16.96 -8.85 -14.74
C GLN A 26 17.50 -9.58 -13.49
N LYS A 27 16.93 -10.74 -13.13
CA LYS A 27 17.45 -11.59 -12.06
C LYS A 27 18.80 -12.19 -12.40
N ALA A 28 18.97 -12.72 -13.61
CA ALA A 28 20.27 -13.20 -14.08
C ALA A 28 21.32 -12.08 -14.12
N ALA A 29 20.89 -10.83 -14.37
CA ALA A 29 21.73 -9.64 -14.31
C ALA A 29 22.01 -9.12 -12.88
N GLY A 30 21.58 -9.84 -11.83
CA GLY A 30 21.87 -9.52 -10.44
C GLY A 30 21.04 -8.37 -9.85
N GLN A 31 19.91 -7.99 -10.47
CA GLN A 31 19.07 -6.89 -9.98
C GLN A 31 18.21 -7.27 -8.75
N PHE A 32 18.06 -8.56 -8.45
CA PHE A 32 17.24 -9.03 -7.33
C PHE A 32 18.12 -9.62 -6.23
N ARG A 33 18.05 -9.03 -5.03
CA ARG A 33 18.75 -9.53 -3.85
C ARG A 33 17.97 -10.62 -3.11
N ALA A 34 16.67 -10.43 -2.96
CA ALA A 34 15.76 -11.30 -2.21
C ALA A 34 14.31 -11.05 -2.61
N PHE A 35 13.42 -11.96 -2.23
CA PHE A 35 11.96 -11.81 -2.30
C PHE A 35 11.43 -11.97 -0.87
N TRP A 36 10.85 -10.91 -0.32
CA TRP A 36 10.30 -10.92 1.04
C TRP A 36 8.83 -11.36 1.02
N GLU A 37 8.41 -12.01 2.10
CA GLU A 37 7.03 -12.45 2.34
C GLU A 37 6.40 -11.73 3.54
N THR A 38 7.23 -11.22 4.44
CA THR A 38 6.78 -10.56 5.68
C THR A 38 7.15 -9.09 5.75
N PHE A 39 6.43 -8.33 6.58
CA PHE A 39 6.72 -6.93 6.87
C PHE A 39 8.17 -6.76 7.36
N ASP A 40 8.55 -7.55 8.36
CA ASP A 40 9.85 -7.46 9.03
C ASP A 40 11.00 -7.78 8.06
N GLU A 41 10.84 -8.75 7.17
CA GLU A 41 11.83 -9.03 6.11
C GLU A 41 12.03 -7.82 5.20
N SER A 42 10.95 -7.16 4.78
CA SER A 42 11.05 -5.97 3.93
C SER A 42 11.80 -4.82 4.63
N VAL A 43 11.53 -4.61 5.93
CA VAL A 43 12.21 -3.59 6.74
C VAL A 43 13.69 -3.94 6.91
N ASN A 44 14.01 -5.20 7.24
CA ASN A 44 15.38 -5.65 7.46
C ASN A 44 16.24 -5.52 6.21
N LEU A 45 15.73 -5.90 5.03
CA LEU A 45 16.47 -5.76 3.76
C LEU A 45 16.86 -4.31 3.46
N MET A 46 15.96 -3.36 3.72
CA MET A 46 16.25 -1.94 3.52
C MET A 46 17.21 -1.41 4.59
N ALA A 47 16.95 -1.74 5.87
CA ALA A 47 17.71 -1.24 7.01
C ALA A 47 19.16 -1.76 7.03
N SER A 48 19.40 -3.01 6.58
CA SER A 48 20.74 -3.59 6.45
C SER A 48 21.55 -3.00 5.29
N GLY A 49 20.90 -2.26 4.37
CA GLY A 49 21.51 -1.77 3.14
C GLY A 49 21.74 -2.86 2.09
N GLU A 50 21.15 -4.06 2.27
CA GLU A 50 21.21 -5.14 1.28
C GLU A 50 20.45 -4.79 -0.01
N VAL A 51 19.47 -3.88 0.08
CA VAL A 51 18.80 -3.28 -1.07
C VAL A 51 18.74 -1.76 -0.93
N VAL A 52 18.75 -1.06 -2.07
CA VAL A 52 18.55 0.39 -2.16
C VAL A 52 17.19 0.77 -2.74
N LEU A 53 16.48 -0.21 -3.32
CA LEU A 53 15.16 -0.06 -3.94
C LEU A 53 14.39 -1.38 -3.77
N GLN A 54 13.15 -1.31 -3.31
CA GLN A 54 12.21 -2.42 -3.30
C GLN A 54 10.78 -1.92 -3.15
N SER A 55 9.80 -2.77 -3.45
CA SER A 55 8.43 -2.54 -2.98
C SER A 55 8.35 -2.81 -1.49
N MET A 56 7.61 -1.98 -0.74
CA MET A 56 7.32 -2.20 0.68
C MET A 56 5.90 -1.72 1.01
N TRP A 57 5.31 -2.26 2.07
CA TRP A 57 4.04 -1.76 2.60
C TRP A 57 4.20 -0.37 3.20
N SER A 58 3.10 0.41 3.27
CA SER A 58 3.09 1.83 3.66
C SER A 58 3.71 2.18 5.03
N PRO A 59 3.71 1.33 6.07
CA PRO A 59 4.37 1.67 7.33
C PRO A 59 5.86 1.28 7.37
N ALA A 60 6.39 0.57 6.37
CA ALA A 60 7.75 0.05 6.41
C ALA A 60 8.81 1.16 6.33
N VAL A 61 8.57 2.21 5.53
CA VAL A 61 9.50 3.36 5.45
C VAL A 61 9.58 4.06 6.81
N THR A 62 8.47 4.22 7.52
CA THR A 62 8.46 4.80 8.86
C THR A 62 9.24 3.93 9.85
N ALA A 63 9.11 2.60 9.77
CA ALA A 63 9.89 1.68 10.60
C ALA A 63 11.41 1.77 10.33
N VAL A 64 11.81 1.94 9.08
CA VAL A 64 13.23 2.17 8.71
C VAL A 64 13.70 3.54 9.21
N ARG A 65 12.89 4.60 9.06
CA ARG A 65 13.20 5.95 9.56
C ARG A 65 13.34 5.99 11.08
N ALA A 66 12.51 5.25 11.82
CA ALA A 66 12.59 5.15 13.27
C ALA A 66 13.93 4.54 13.76
N GLN A 67 14.64 3.82 12.90
CA GLN A 67 16.01 3.32 13.16
C GLN A 67 17.10 4.37 12.84
N GLY A 68 16.71 5.60 12.49
CA GLY A 68 17.63 6.69 12.12
C GLY A 68 18.13 6.61 10.68
N LEU A 69 17.50 5.79 9.82
CA LEU A 69 17.94 5.58 8.44
C LEU A 69 17.08 6.39 7.45
N PRO A 70 17.69 7.12 6.50
CA PRO A 70 16.93 7.85 5.49
C PRO A 70 16.28 6.86 4.51
N CYS A 71 14.96 6.90 4.41
CA CYS A 71 14.18 6.07 3.50
C CYS A 71 12.97 6.88 3.01
N ILE A 72 12.50 6.70 1.77
CA ILE A 72 11.34 7.43 1.22
C ILE A 72 10.47 6.51 0.38
N TYR A 73 9.18 6.84 0.23
CA TYR A 73 8.38 6.34 -0.89
C TYR A 73 8.61 7.20 -2.13
N ALA A 74 9.30 6.65 -3.12
CA ALA A 74 9.50 7.32 -4.40
C ALA A 74 8.25 7.18 -5.29
N PRO A 75 7.57 8.28 -5.68
CA PRO A 75 6.51 8.22 -6.68
C PRO A 75 7.09 7.86 -8.05
N LEU A 76 6.48 6.88 -8.72
CA LEU A 76 6.91 6.43 -10.04
C LEU A 76 6.11 7.16 -11.13
N LYS A 77 6.78 7.57 -12.21
CA LYS A 77 6.14 8.23 -13.36
C LYS A 77 5.15 7.32 -14.09
N GLU A 78 5.35 6.00 -14.00
CA GLU A 78 4.47 4.98 -14.55
C GLU A 78 3.21 4.72 -13.68
N GLY A 79 3.09 5.40 -12.55
CA GLY A 79 2.14 5.09 -11.49
C GLY A 79 2.55 3.86 -10.68
N TYR A 80 1.69 3.46 -9.75
CA TYR A 80 1.98 2.34 -8.86
C TYR A 80 0.75 1.49 -8.56
N ARG A 81 1.04 0.35 -7.92
CA ARG A 81 0.05 -0.58 -7.40
C ARG A 81 -0.50 -0.09 -6.08
N ALA A 82 -1.82 -0.13 -5.92
CA ALA A 82 -2.50 0.05 -4.65
C ALA A 82 -3.33 -1.18 -4.29
N TRP A 83 -3.81 -1.21 -3.05
CA TRP A 83 -4.68 -2.25 -2.54
C TRP A 83 -5.79 -1.60 -1.72
N GLY A 84 -6.95 -2.24 -1.72
CA GLY A 84 -8.10 -1.84 -0.93
C GLY A 84 -8.64 -3.06 -0.20
N GLY A 85 -9.03 -2.87 1.06
CA GLY A 85 -9.77 -3.85 1.85
C GLY A 85 -11.22 -3.40 2.01
N GLY A 86 -12.14 -4.34 2.06
CA GLY A 86 -13.56 -4.08 2.30
C GLY A 86 -14.17 -5.15 3.19
N LEU A 87 -15.31 -4.82 3.80
CA LEU A 87 -16.10 -5.78 4.58
C LEU A 87 -17.10 -6.46 3.64
N GLY A 88 -16.98 -7.78 3.50
CA GLY A 88 -17.94 -8.62 2.79
C GLY A 88 -18.77 -9.43 3.78
N LEU A 89 -20.07 -9.53 3.52
CA LEU A 89 -20.97 -10.38 4.30
C LEU A 89 -21.04 -11.77 3.68
N ASN A 90 -20.98 -12.81 4.53
CA ASN A 90 -21.27 -14.16 4.08
C ASN A 90 -22.76 -14.28 3.75
N ALA A 91 -23.08 -14.84 2.58
CA ALA A 91 -24.46 -14.98 2.09
C ALA A 91 -25.37 -15.84 2.99
N ASN A 92 -24.78 -16.64 3.88
CA ASN A 92 -25.51 -17.49 4.82
C ASN A 92 -25.81 -16.82 6.17
N LEU A 93 -25.44 -15.55 6.36
CA LEU A 93 -25.76 -14.83 7.59
C LEU A 93 -27.26 -14.54 7.67
N GLU A 94 -27.86 -14.83 8.82
CA GLU A 94 -29.27 -14.59 9.10
C GLU A 94 -29.50 -14.19 10.57
N GLY A 95 -30.69 -13.63 10.84
CA GLY A 95 -31.11 -13.20 12.17
C GLY A 95 -30.09 -12.27 12.85
N MET A 96 -29.86 -12.49 14.14
CA MET A 96 -28.99 -11.65 14.97
C MET A 96 -27.54 -11.55 14.45
N ALA A 97 -27.04 -12.59 13.78
CA ALA A 97 -25.68 -12.57 13.23
C ALA A 97 -25.57 -11.60 12.05
N LEU A 98 -26.60 -11.55 11.20
CA LEU A 98 -26.67 -10.58 10.10
C LEU A 98 -26.80 -9.15 10.63
N ASP A 99 -27.66 -8.94 11.62
CA ASP A 99 -27.85 -7.63 12.26
C ASP A 99 -26.54 -7.11 12.87
N ALA A 100 -25.83 -7.95 13.63
CA ALA A 100 -24.53 -7.59 14.21
C ALA A 100 -23.48 -7.27 13.14
N ALA A 101 -23.50 -7.97 12.00
CA ALA A 101 -22.58 -7.70 10.91
C ALA A 101 -22.87 -6.33 10.25
N TYR A 102 -24.15 -5.96 10.10
CA TYR A 102 -24.53 -4.62 9.65
C TYR A 102 -24.15 -3.54 10.66
N ASP A 103 -24.39 -3.77 11.96
CA ASP A 103 -23.97 -2.84 13.01
C ASP A 103 -22.46 -2.60 12.99
N TYR A 104 -21.68 -3.66 12.75
CA TYR A 104 -20.23 -3.55 12.61
C TYR A 104 -19.83 -2.74 11.37
N ILE A 105 -20.45 -2.98 10.22
CA ILE A 105 -20.20 -2.20 8.99
C ILE A 105 -20.57 -0.73 9.21
N ASN A 106 -21.71 -0.46 9.84
CA ASN A 106 -22.16 0.89 10.17
C ASN A 106 -21.17 1.58 11.10
N TRP A 107 -20.73 0.90 12.15
CA TRP A 107 -19.73 1.42 13.08
C TRP A 107 -18.39 1.72 12.38
N TRP A 108 -17.88 0.79 11.55
CA TRP A 108 -16.63 0.98 10.82
C TRP A 108 -16.68 2.22 9.91
N ASN A 109 -17.83 2.45 9.28
CA ASN A 109 -18.03 3.58 8.37
C ASN A 109 -18.51 4.87 9.07
N SER A 110 -18.79 4.83 10.38
CA SER A 110 -19.30 5.98 11.15
C SER A 110 -18.28 7.11 11.33
N GLY A 111 -16.99 6.81 11.16
CA GLY A 111 -15.90 7.80 11.16
C GLY A 111 -14.76 7.45 12.09
N PHE A 112 -15.04 7.03 13.34
CA PHE A 112 -14.00 6.78 14.33
C PHE A 112 -12.94 5.79 13.85
N ALA A 113 -13.35 4.61 13.35
CA ALA A 113 -12.41 3.61 12.87
C ALA A 113 -11.56 4.12 11.70
N GLY A 114 -12.19 4.84 10.77
CA GLY A 114 -11.52 5.47 9.64
C GLY A 114 -10.48 6.53 10.06
N GLY A 115 -10.83 7.41 10.99
CA GLY A 115 -9.90 8.41 11.54
C GLY A 115 -8.76 7.76 12.33
N PHE A 116 -9.08 6.72 13.11
CA PHE A 116 -8.10 5.94 13.87
C PHE A 116 -7.04 5.34 12.94
N VAL A 117 -7.42 4.57 11.92
CA VAL A 117 -6.43 4.01 10.98
C VAL A 117 -5.79 5.08 10.08
N GLY A 118 -6.49 6.20 9.86
CA GLY A 118 -6.02 7.35 9.09
C GLY A 118 -4.72 7.95 9.61
N ARG A 119 -4.51 7.92 10.94
CA ARG A 119 -3.27 8.38 11.59
C ARG A 119 -2.04 7.55 11.26
N GLN A 120 -2.19 6.42 10.57
CA GLN A 120 -1.09 5.58 10.09
C GLN A 120 -0.95 5.64 8.57
N GLY A 121 -1.61 6.60 7.92
CA GLY A 121 -1.56 6.80 6.48
C GLY A 121 -2.51 5.91 5.67
N TYR A 122 -3.40 5.14 6.31
CA TYR A 122 -4.52 4.46 5.66
C TYR A 122 -5.65 5.44 5.31
N TYR A 123 -6.56 5.04 4.43
CA TYR A 123 -7.66 5.89 4.00
C TYR A 123 -9.00 5.16 4.15
N SER A 124 -9.94 5.82 4.83
CA SER A 124 -11.31 5.32 4.96
C SER A 124 -12.04 5.39 3.61
N ALA A 125 -12.97 4.45 3.39
CA ALA A 125 -13.91 4.50 2.28
C ALA A 125 -14.84 5.72 2.33
N ILE A 126 -15.01 6.33 3.51
CA ILE A 126 -15.78 7.57 3.71
C ILE A 126 -14.88 8.60 4.41
N PRO A 127 -14.01 9.31 3.66
CA PRO A 127 -13.09 10.29 4.24
C PRO A 127 -13.78 11.39 5.05
N GLU A 128 -14.96 11.86 4.61
CA GLU A 128 -15.72 12.90 5.31
C GLU A 128 -16.11 12.52 6.74
N ASN A 129 -16.46 11.24 6.96
CA ASN A 129 -16.75 10.75 8.30
C ASN A 129 -15.46 10.62 9.13
N ALA A 130 -14.38 10.12 8.52
CA ALA A 130 -13.08 9.97 9.19
C ALA A 130 -12.51 11.32 9.62
N LYS A 131 -12.65 12.37 8.79
CA LYS A 131 -12.18 13.72 9.04
C LYS A 131 -12.63 14.27 10.40
N ASN A 132 -13.86 13.96 10.80
CA ASN A 132 -14.43 14.42 12.08
C ASN A 132 -13.70 13.85 13.32
N PHE A 133 -12.85 12.84 13.14
CA PHE A 133 -12.07 12.18 14.19
C PHE A 133 -10.55 12.39 14.02
N MET A 134 -10.16 13.26 13.09
CA MET A 134 -8.77 13.63 12.84
C MET A 134 -8.54 15.07 13.28
N SER A 135 -7.34 15.38 13.78
CA SER A 135 -6.94 16.77 14.00
C SER A 135 -6.73 17.48 12.65
N GLU A 136 -6.73 18.81 12.67
CA GLU A 136 -6.41 19.58 11.46
C GLU A 136 -5.00 19.27 10.95
N ASN A 137 -4.01 19.10 11.86
CA ASN A 137 -2.66 18.69 11.50
C ASN A 137 -2.64 17.32 10.80
N GLU A 138 -3.34 16.34 11.35
CA GLU A 138 -3.44 14.99 10.78
C GLU A 138 -4.10 15.03 9.39
N TRP A 139 -5.21 15.75 9.24
CA TRP A 139 -5.90 15.86 7.95
C TRP A 139 -5.03 16.57 6.91
N ASN A 140 -4.42 17.69 7.27
CA ASN A 140 -3.60 18.47 6.34
C ASN A 140 -2.37 17.69 5.89
N PHE A 141 -1.73 16.92 6.78
CA PHE A 141 -0.60 16.08 6.42
C PHE A 141 -1.02 14.87 5.57
N TRP A 142 -2.02 14.10 6.04
CA TRP A 142 -2.37 12.84 5.39
C TRP A 142 -3.21 13.01 4.12
N TYR A 143 -4.14 13.95 4.09
CA TYR A 143 -5.08 14.15 2.98
C TYR A 143 -4.69 15.30 2.06
N GLU A 144 -4.31 16.46 2.61
CA GLU A 144 -3.95 17.63 1.78
C GLU A 144 -2.48 17.62 1.35
N GLY A 145 -1.65 16.74 1.92
CA GLY A 145 -0.23 16.64 1.59
C GLY A 145 0.60 17.86 2.03
N GLN A 146 0.09 18.66 2.97
CA GLN A 146 0.77 19.83 3.51
C GLN A 146 1.88 19.42 4.49
N ALA A 147 2.79 20.35 4.79
CA ALA A 147 3.78 20.14 5.84
C ALA A 147 3.09 20.00 7.21
N ALA A 148 3.57 19.06 8.03
CA ALA A 148 3.07 18.84 9.37
C ALA A 148 3.31 20.10 10.24
N ALA A 149 2.26 20.65 10.83
CA ALA A 149 2.36 21.80 11.74
C ALA A 149 2.93 21.42 13.11
N GLU A 150 2.70 20.18 13.52
CA GLU A 150 3.23 19.52 14.73
C GLU A 150 3.58 18.06 14.39
N ASP A 151 4.24 17.35 15.30
CA ASP A 151 4.58 15.95 15.11
C ASP A 151 3.34 15.11 14.77
N ILE A 152 3.48 14.23 13.78
CA ILE A 152 2.46 13.26 13.40
C ILE A 152 2.68 12.00 14.24
N VAL A 153 1.68 11.60 14.99
CA VAL A 153 1.71 10.39 15.83
C VAL A 153 0.73 9.34 15.32
N ASP A 154 1.05 8.08 15.56
CA ASP A 154 0.11 6.98 15.38
C ASP A 154 -1.01 7.03 16.45
N PRO A 155 -2.06 6.20 16.32
CA PRO A 155 -3.13 6.12 17.31
C PRO A 155 -2.72 5.73 18.74
N PHE A 156 -1.49 5.24 18.92
CA PHE A 156 -0.93 4.81 20.19
C PHE A 156 0.04 5.84 20.78
N GLY A 157 0.27 6.96 20.08
CA GLY A 157 1.14 8.06 20.52
C GLY A 157 2.59 7.96 20.06
N THR A 158 2.94 7.01 19.19
CA THR A 158 4.29 6.90 18.63
C THR A 158 4.48 7.94 17.52
N THR A 159 5.52 8.77 17.61
CA THR A 159 5.86 9.72 16.53
C THR A 159 6.22 8.98 15.25
N LEU A 160 5.49 9.26 14.17
CA LEU A 160 5.70 8.76 12.82
C LEU A 160 6.52 9.74 11.98
N GLU A 161 6.22 11.04 12.09
CA GLU A 161 6.92 12.12 11.37
C GLU A 161 7.03 13.36 12.26
N SER A 162 8.09 14.13 12.09
CA SER A 162 8.32 15.36 12.84
C SER A 162 7.62 16.57 12.21
N ALA A 163 7.37 17.61 13.01
CA ALA A 163 6.92 18.90 12.52
C ALA A 163 7.79 19.40 11.34
N GLY A 164 7.13 19.93 10.31
CA GLY A 164 7.74 20.36 9.05
C GLY A 164 7.91 19.27 7.99
N ALA A 165 7.71 17.99 8.34
CA ALA A 165 7.74 16.90 7.36
C ALA A 165 6.61 17.03 6.34
N THR A 166 6.86 16.64 5.10
CA THR A 166 5.86 16.56 4.03
C THR A 166 5.63 15.11 3.63
N ARG A 167 4.38 14.73 3.38
CA ARG A 167 4.04 13.36 3.01
C ARG A 167 4.66 12.95 1.67
N ASP A 168 5.37 11.82 1.67
CA ASP A 168 5.88 11.22 0.43
C ASP A 168 4.73 10.97 -0.55
N GLY A 169 4.94 11.31 -1.83
CA GLY A 169 3.93 11.14 -2.88
C GLY A 169 2.80 12.18 -2.86
N GLY A 170 2.83 13.16 -1.96
CA GLY A 170 1.90 14.28 -1.95
C GLY A 170 0.56 14.00 -1.27
N SER A 171 -0.46 14.73 -1.71
CA SER A 171 -1.83 14.66 -1.16
C SER A 171 -2.47 13.29 -1.40
N TYR A 172 -3.57 13.01 -0.70
CA TYR A 172 -4.41 11.85 -0.99
C TYR A 172 -4.82 11.81 -2.46
N TRP A 173 -5.12 12.96 -3.07
CA TRP A 173 -5.55 13.09 -4.46
C TRP A 173 -4.43 12.78 -5.44
N ASP A 174 -3.24 13.30 -5.20
CA ASP A 174 -2.04 12.96 -5.98
C ASP A 174 -1.79 11.46 -5.88
N ARG A 175 -1.92 10.92 -4.65
CA ARG A 175 -1.65 9.52 -4.40
C ARG A 175 -2.67 8.59 -5.05
N MET A 176 -3.96 8.87 -4.93
CA MET A 176 -4.99 8.04 -5.55
C MET A 176 -5.03 8.23 -7.07
N GLY A 177 -4.70 9.42 -7.57
CA GLY A 177 -4.57 9.69 -9.01
C GLY A 177 -3.40 8.96 -9.68
N GLY A 178 -2.36 8.59 -8.92
CA GLY A 178 -1.21 7.82 -9.39
C GLY A 178 -1.40 6.31 -9.44
N VAL A 179 -2.56 5.78 -9.03
CA VAL A 179 -2.84 4.34 -9.02
C VAL A 179 -3.17 3.85 -10.42
N VAL A 180 -2.37 2.92 -10.93
CA VAL A 180 -2.56 2.34 -12.28
C VAL A 180 -2.94 0.87 -12.26
N VAL A 181 -2.89 0.23 -11.09
CA VAL A 181 -3.31 -1.15 -10.89
C VAL A 181 -3.72 -1.35 -9.44
N TRP A 182 -4.87 -1.99 -9.25
CA TRP A 182 -5.34 -2.43 -7.94
C TRP A 182 -5.03 -3.91 -7.76
N ASN A 183 -4.78 -4.34 -6.53
CA ASN A 183 -4.75 -5.77 -6.22
C ASN A 183 -6.10 -6.40 -6.59
N SER A 184 -6.11 -7.18 -7.66
CA SER A 184 -7.26 -7.91 -8.17
C SER A 184 -6.86 -9.34 -8.52
N VAL A 185 -7.85 -10.23 -8.60
CA VAL A 185 -7.69 -11.51 -9.26
C VAL A 185 -7.88 -11.29 -10.75
N MET A 186 -6.87 -11.66 -11.54
CA MET A 186 -6.90 -11.50 -12.99
C MET A 186 -7.61 -12.69 -13.66
N PRO A 187 -8.16 -12.54 -14.88
CA PRO A 187 -8.68 -13.68 -15.63
C PRO A 187 -7.66 -14.83 -15.79
N GLU A 188 -6.39 -14.49 -15.99
CA GLU A 188 -5.29 -15.45 -16.18
C GLU A 188 -4.49 -15.70 -14.88
N GLN A 189 -5.14 -15.61 -13.71
CA GLN A 189 -4.47 -15.68 -12.40
C GLN A 189 -3.65 -16.96 -12.22
N ASP A 190 -4.18 -18.12 -12.58
CA ASP A 190 -3.47 -19.40 -12.41
C ASP A 190 -2.20 -19.44 -13.25
N TYR A 191 -2.27 -18.90 -14.48
CA TYR A 191 -1.11 -18.80 -15.36
C TYR A 191 -0.07 -17.82 -14.83
N LEU A 192 -0.52 -16.66 -14.31
CA LEU A 192 0.35 -15.68 -13.65
C LEU A 192 1.10 -16.32 -12.46
N VAL A 193 0.41 -17.07 -11.61
CA VAL A 193 1.02 -17.75 -10.45
C VAL A 193 2.04 -18.80 -10.91
N GLN A 194 1.72 -19.59 -11.94
CA GLN A 194 2.67 -20.54 -12.51
C GLN A 194 3.95 -19.83 -12.99
N LYS A 195 3.82 -18.76 -13.77
CA LYS A 195 4.96 -18.00 -14.32
C LYS A 195 5.76 -17.26 -13.26
N TRP A 196 5.09 -16.76 -12.24
CA TRP A 196 5.74 -16.19 -11.06
C TRP A 196 6.65 -17.23 -10.39
N ASN A 197 6.16 -18.45 -10.16
CA ASN A 197 6.96 -19.52 -9.56
C ASN A 197 8.17 -19.90 -10.42
N GLU A 198 8.02 -19.92 -11.75
CA GLU A 198 9.17 -20.13 -12.65
C GLU A 198 10.23 -19.02 -12.51
N PHE A 199 9.80 -17.77 -12.36
CA PHE A 199 10.73 -16.64 -12.15
C PHE A 199 11.44 -16.71 -10.79
N ILE A 200 10.73 -17.08 -9.72
CA ILE A 200 11.33 -17.27 -8.40
C ILE A 200 12.34 -18.42 -8.41
N ALA A 201 12.10 -19.48 -9.19
CA ALA A 201 13.00 -20.62 -9.29
C ALA A 201 14.22 -20.42 -10.23
N ALA A 202 14.14 -19.52 -11.21
CA ALA A 202 15.19 -19.27 -12.21
C ALA A 202 16.45 -18.64 -11.64
#